data_AF-A0A2G6GRS2-F1
#
_entry.id   AF-A0A2G6GRS2-F1
#
_cell.length_a   1.000
_cell.length_b   1.000
_cell.length_c   1.000
_cell.angle_alpha   90.00
_cell.angle_beta   90.00
_cell.angle_gamma   90.00
#
_symmetry.space_group_name_H-M   'P 1'
#
loop_
_entity.id
_entity.type
_entity.pdbx_description
1 polymer ?
#
loop_
_entity_poly.entity_id
_entity_poly.type
_entity_poly.pdbx_seq_one_letter_code
_entity_poly.pdbx_strand_id
1 'polypeptide(L)' 'MKVFLLAIVIVAIAVVGLAISIIVKKNGKFPELHIGRNKDLKKRGISCATSQDKEARQQK' A
#
# COMPACT_ATOMS: atom_id res chain seq x y z
N MET A 1 25.73 -7.82 15.52
CA MET A 1 26.12 -7.33 14.17
C MET A 1 25.70 -8.26 13.02
N LYS A 2 25.96 -9.58 13.06
CA LYS A 2 25.60 -10.52 11.97
C LYS A 2 24.12 -10.47 11.57
N VAL A 3 23.21 -10.48 12.56
CA VAL A 3 21.75 -10.38 12.32
C VAL A 3 21.35 -9.02 11.74
N PHE A 4 22.00 -7.94 12.19
CA PHE A 4 21.74 -6.60 11.70
C PHE A 4 22.13 -6.44 10.21
N LEU A 5 23.29 -6.99 9.84
CA LEU A 5 23.70 -7.04 8.43
C LEU A 5 22.74 -7.87 7.58
N LEU A 6 22.29 -9.02 8.10
CA LEU A 6 21.31 -9.87 7.42
C LEU A 6 19.97 -9.14 7.23
N ALA A 7 19.50 -8.40 8.23
CA ALA A 7 18.28 -7.60 8.13
C ALA A 7 18.41 -6.51 7.06
N ILE A 8 19.53 -5.79 7.01
CA ILE A 8 19.79 -4.77 5.98
C ILE A 8 19.74 -5.38 4.58
N VAL A 9 20.37 -6.54 4.36
CA VAL A 9 20.38 -7.22 3.06
C VAL A 9 18.97 -7.57 2.61
N ILE A 10 18.13 -8.10 3.51
CA ILE A 10 16.74 -8.44 3.19
C ILE A 10 15.95 -7.19 2.79
N VAL A 11 16.07 -6.10 3.56
CA VAL A 11 15.38 -4.84 3.26
C VAL A 11 15.85 -4.28 1.91
N ALA A 12 17.15 -4.33 1.63
CA ALA A 12 17.71 -3.86 0.37
C ALA A 12 17.13 -4.63 -0.82
N ILE A 13 17.03 -5.96 -0.73
CA ILE A 13 16.41 -6.81 -1.77
C ILE A 13 14.95 -6.43 -1.99
N ALA A 14 14.18 -6.20 -0.92
CA ALA A 14 12.78 -5.79 -1.03
C ALA A 14 12.62 -4.43 -1.75
N VAL A 15 13.46 -3.45 -1.43
CA VAL A 15 13.46 -2.13 -2.07
C VAL A 15 13.84 -2.23 -3.55
N VAL A 16 14.84 -3.04 -3.90
CA VAL A 16 15.23 -3.28 -5.30
C VAL A 16 14.08 -3.95 -6.07
N GLY A 17 13.43 -4.95 -5.49
CA GLY A 17 12.26 -5.59 -6.09
C GLY A 17 11.12 -4.61 -6.35
N LEU A 18 10.84 -3.70 -5.40
CA LEU A 18 9.86 -2.64 -5.58
C LEU A 18 10.26 -1.69 -6.73
N ALA A 19 11.53 -1.27 -6.79
CA ALA A 19 12.03 -0.39 -7.85
C ALA A 19 11.90 -1.03 -9.25
N ILE A 20 12.29 -2.29 -9.40
CA ILE A 20 12.12 -3.05 -10.64
C ILE A 20 10.64 -3.12 -11.04
N SER A 21 9.74 -3.35 -10.07
CA SER A 21 8.30 -3.42 -10.35
C SER A 21 7.72 -2.11 -10.90
N ILE A 22 8.31 -0.97 -10.56
CA ILE A 22 7.88 0.35 -11.02
C ILE A 22 8.50 0.67 -12.39
N ILE A 23 9.78 0.37 -12.59
CA ILE A 23 10.52 0.74 -13.81
C ILE A 23 10.19 -0.23 -14.96
N VAL A 24 10.09 -1.53 -14.70
CA VAL A 24 10.02 -2.57 -15.74
C VAL A 24 8.56 -2.91 -16.12
N LYS A 25 7.60 -2.82 -15.19
CA LYS A 25 6.19 -3.11 -15.56
C LYS A 25 5.62 -2.00 -16.44
N LYS A 26 4.92 -2.39 -17.50
CA LYS A 26 4.11 -1.49 -18.33
C LYS A 26 2.96 -0.92 -17.47
N ASN A 27 3.06 0.36 -17.08
CA ASN A 27 2.26 1.03 -16.04
C ASN A 27 2.67 0.73 -14.58
N GLY A 28 3.95 0.47 -14.33
CA GLY A 28 4.48 0.49 -12.96
C GLY A 28 4.26 1.87 -12.33
N LYS A 29 3.45 1.91 -11.29
CA LYS A 29 3.19 3.10 -10.49
C LYS A 29 3.36 2.72 -9.04
N PHE A 30 3.75 3.68 -8.21
CA PHE A 30 3.67 3.49 -6.78
C PHE A 30 2.21 3.19 -6.40
N PRO A 31 1.95 2.22 -5.50
CA PRO A 31 0.59 1.94 -5.05
C PRO A 31 -0.05 3.22 -4.48
N GLU A 32 -1.37 3.34 -4.60
CA GLU A 32 -2.09 4.48 -4.04
C GLU A 32 -2.22 4.29 -2.52
N LEU A 33 -1.45 5.06 -1.75
CA LEU A 33 -1.45 5.02 -0.28
C LEU A 33 -2.65 5.76 0.30
N HIS A 34 -3.28 6.64 -0.46
CA HIS A 34 -4.50 7.29 0.00
C HIS A 34 -5.69 6.32 -0.07
N ILE A 35 -6.17 5.90 1.10
CA ILE A 35 -7.30 4.97 1.24
C ILE A 35 -8.49 5.39 0.36
N GLY A 36 -8.84 6.68 0.36
CA GLY A 36 -9.97 7.20 -0.42
C GLY A 36 -9.79 7.19 -1.95
N ARG A 37 -8.54 7.19 -2.45
CA ARG A 37 -8.22 7.17 -3.89
C ARG A 37 -7.87 5.78 -4.39
N ASN A 38 -7.61 4.84 -3.48
CA ASN A 38 -7.21 3.49 -3.82
C ASN A 38 -8.41 2.66 -4.28
N LYS A 39 -8.48 2.42 -5.60
CA LYS A 39 -9.59 1.68 -6.24
C LYS A 39 -9.71 0.25 -5.72
N ASP A 40 -8.60 -0.40 -5.39
CA ASP A 40 -8.59 -1.77 -4.88
C ASP A 40 -9.14 -1.86 -3.46
N LEU A 41 -8.87 -0.87 -2.61
CA LEU A 41 -9.49 -0.78 -1.27
C LEU A 41 -10.97 -0.45 -1.36
N LYS A 42 -11.36 0.48 -2.25
CA LYS A 42 -12.76 0.81 -2.50
C LYS A 42 -13.57 -0.41 -2.96
N LYS A 43 -13.02 -1.24 -3.87
CA LYS A 43 -13.64 -2.50 -4.32
C LYS A 43 -13.87 -3.49 -3.17
N ARG A 44 -13.05 -3.44 -2.12
CA ARG A 44 -13.17 -4.26 -0.91
C ARG A 44 -14.09 -3.65 0.15
N GLY A 45 -14.72 -2.51 -0.13
CA GLY A 45 -15.54 -1.77 0.84
C GLY A 45 -14.74 -1.04 1.93
N ILE A 46 -13.41 -0.95 1.80
CA ILE A 46 -12.55 -0.29 2.78
C ILE A 46 -12.47 1.19 2.41
N SER A 47 -13.04 2.06 3.25
CA SER A 47 -12.97 3.52 3.12
C SER A 47 -12.30 4.17 4.34
N CYS A 48 -12.07 5.48 4.32
CA CYS A 48 -11.48 6.15 5.49
C CYS A 48 -12.41 6.05 6.71
N ALA A 49 -11.85 6.03 7.91
CA ALA A 49 -12.62 5.92 9.15
C ALA A 49 -13.78 6.93 9.20
N THR A 50 -13.53 8.19 8.83
CA THR A 50 -14.55 9.25 8.79
C THR A 50 -15.70 8.97 7.80
N SER A 51 -15.42 8.37 6.65
CA SER A 51 -16.47 8.00 5.68
C SER A 51 -17.30 6.85 6.23
N GLN A 52 -16.64 5.81 6.78
CA GLN A 52 -17.33 4.68 7.41
C GLN A 52 -18.19 5.14 8.60
N ASP A 53 -17.67 6.02 9.47
CA ASP A 53 -18.41 6.62 10.57
C ASP A 53 -19.64 7.40 10.09
N LYS A 54 -19.50 8.21 9.04
CA LYS A 54 -20.61 8.97 8.46
C LYS A 54 -21.67 8.04 7.88
N GLU A 55 -21.26 7.01 7.14
CA GLU A 55 -22.15 6.00 6.57
C GLU A 55 -22.90 5.25 7.68
N ALA A 56 -22.22 4.82 8.75
CA ALA A 56 -22.82 4.14 9.89
C ALA A 56 -23.83 5.04 10.63
N ARG A 57 -23.57 6.35 10.73
CA ARG A 57 -24.52 7.33 11.29
C ARG A 57 -25.73 7.58 10.39
N GLN A 58 -25.58 7.45 9.08
CA GLN A 58 -26.65 7.65 8.09
C GLN A 58 -27.51 6.40 7.88
N GLN A 59 -27.00 5.21 8.21
CA GLN A 59 -27.74 3.94 8.16
C GLN A 59 -28.64 3.72 9.38
N LYS A 60 -28.64 4.66 10.33
CA LYS A 60 -29.49 4.65 11.52
C LYS A 60 -30.73 5.52 11.31
#